data_AF-A0ABC8XN57-F1
#
_entry.id   AF-A0ABC8XN57-F1
#
_cell.length_a   1.000
_cell.length_b   1.000
_cell.length_c   1.000
_cell.angle_alpha   90.00
_cell.angle_beta   90.00
_cell.angle_gamma   90.00
#
_symmetry.space_group_name_H-M   'P 1'
#
loop_
_entity.id
_entity.type
_entity.pdbx_description
1 polymer ?
#
loop_
_entity_poly.entity_id
_entity_poly.type
_entity_poly.pdbx_seq_one_letter_code
_entity_poly.pdbx_strand_id
1 'polypeptide(L)'
;MAEALVGLRFASPAFPQPRTHRGRLLPAARFASFWRGRLYTARAAVAGPPEVDEDEAMSIDNLHRFFDLNIGKWGGSFYQFDAHGRVLQRISTRLSVSTYGEDNLMSLLQSLYIKQASSAISIVDEEDSEPEWVEYKIKETNMFTVDKYQQVGFFPEEKAFALRYQTAGMLETVLRVGVLGEDDTGEESPKNLKIPSRKPSIVCENCLYSLEGNGRVRAFHIMDPKGVLDTLLVFHESQGYVVPQPLIHSPVGTKNASSDRINALLGRWEGHSVTKRSGVYGATLDEADTAVVLEMDSNGLLIQDTISTKIGTGTTTTVNWTGSANDNLLQFDGGYEITLLPGGMYMGYPSDISKSVAQLDSFHLEFCWMESPGKRQRLVRTYDSAGLAVSSTYFVETKV
;
A
#
# COMPACT_ATOMS: atom_id res chain seq x y z
N MET A 1 -6.46 -10.64 49.65
CA MET A 1 -6.68 -9.23 49.29
C MET A 1 -6.20 -9.07 47.86
N ALA A 2 -7.15 -9.11 46.94
CA ALA A 2 -6.93 -9.03 45.50
C ALA A 2 -7.75 -7.82 45.04
N GLU A 3 -7.10 -6.83 44.45
CA GLU A 3 -7.78 -5.79 43.69
C GLU A 3 -7.38 -5.95 42.22
N ALA A 4 -8.39 -6.21 41.42
CA ALA A 4 -8.35 -6.24 39.98
C ALA A 4 -8.39 -4.80 39.45
N LEU A 5 -7.41 -4.39 38.65
CA LEU A 5 -7.55 -3.19 37.83
C LEU A 5 -8.09 -3.59 36.46
N VAL A 6 -9.32 -3.14 36.24
CA VAL A 6 -10.11 -3.19 35.02
C VAL A 6 -9.43 -2.36 33.93
N GLY A 7 -9.14 -2.98 32.79
CA GLY A 7 -8.63 -2.29 31.60
C GLY A 7 -9.64 -1.27 31.07
N LEU A 8 -9.21 -0.02 30.92
CA LEU A 8 -9.98 1.03 30.28
C LEU A 8 -10.18 0.70 28.80
N ARG A 9 -11.43 0.41 28.44
CA ARG A 9 -11.93 0.47 27.06
C ARG A 9 -12.18 1.93 26.71
N PHE A 10 -11.68 2.39 25.57
CA PHE A 10 -12.07 3.67 24.99
C PHE A 10 -12.86 3.47 23.70
N ALA A 11 -13.98 4.19 23.64
CA ALA A 11 -14.91 4.23 22.54
C ALA A 11 -14.39 5.18 21.43
N SER A 12 -14.49 4.73 20.18
CA SER A 12 -14.33 5.59 19.00
C SER A 12 -15.44 6.65 18.93
N PRO A 13 -15.19 7.82 18.34
CA PRO A 13 -16.21 8.86 18.19
C PRO A 13 -17.33 8.37 17.27
N ALA A 14 -18.58 8.53 17.72
CA ALA A 14 -19.77 8.12 17.01
C ALA A 14 -19.95 8.90 15.70
N PHE A 15 -20.01 8.18 14.58
CA PHE A 15 -20.45 8.73 13.30
C PHE A 15 -21.98 8.92 13.31
N PRO A 16 -22.52 10.10 12.93
CA PRO A 16 -23.95 10.26 12.78
C PRO A 16 -24.45 9.53 11.52
N GLN A 17 -25.37 8.58 11.69
CA GLN A 17 -26.11 7.94 10.60
C GLN A 17 -27.03 8.97 9.89
N PRO A 18 -27.12 8.96 8.55
CA PRO A 18 -28.09 9.77 7.84
C PRO A 18 -29.52 9.21 8.03
N ARG A 19 -30.41 10.07 8.55
CA ARG A 19 -31.85 9.79 8.63
C ARG A 19 -32.46 9.75 7.23
N THR A 20 -32.94 8.59 6.82
CA THR A 20 -33.78 8.42 5.62
C THR A 20 -35.18 8.99 5.87
N HIS A 21 -35.52 10.10 5.24
CA HIS A 21 -36.89 10.60 5.19
C HIS A 21 -37.71 9.79 4.17
N ARG A 22 -38.64 8.96 4.67
CA ARG A 22 -39.72 8.36 3.88
C ARG A 22 -40.75 9.42 3.50
N GLY A 23 -40.75 9.84 2.24
CA GLY A 23 -41.83 10.62 1.63
C GLY A 23 -43.01 9.72 1.25
N ARG A 24 -44.21 10.09 1.73
CA ARG A 24 -45.49 9.41 1.49
C ARG A 24 -45.94 9.47 0.03
N LEU A 25 -46.64 8.41 -0.36
CA LEU A 25 -47.32 8.16 -1.63
C LEU A 25 -48.75 8.75 -1.70
N LEU A 26 -49.16 9.07 -2.94
CA LEU A 26 -50.52 9.20 -3.54
C LEU A 26 -51.23 10.57 -3.54
N PRO A 27 -52.20 10.83 -4.47
CA PRO A 27 -52.54 10.13 -5.73
C PRO A 27 -52.75 11.04 -6.97
N ALA A 28 -52.89 10.38 -8.12
CA ALA A 28 -53.19 10.91 -9.44
C ALA A 28 -54.58 11.56 -9.60
N ALA A 29 -54.68 12.54 -10.50
CA ALA A 29 -55.91 12.87 -11.21
C ALA A 29 -55.60 13.34 -12.65
N ARG A 30 -56.27 12.70 -13.61
CA ARG A 30 -56.34 13.06 -15.03
C ARG A 30 -57.27 14.26 -15.23
N PHE A 31 -57.01 15.11 -16.22
CA PHE A 31 -57.90 15.37 -17.39
C PHE A 31 -57.37 16.54 -18.22
N ALA A 32 -57.44 16.38 -19.54
CA ALA A 32 -57.01 17.32 -20.57
C ALA A 32 -58.09 18.37 -20.91
N SER A 33 -57.68 19.53 -21.44
CA SER A 33 -58.15 20.02 -22.75
C SER A 33 -57.47 21.34 -23.16
N PHE A 34 -56.87 21.30 -24.35
CA PHE A 34 -56.63 22.35 -25.36
C PHE A 34 -57.23 23.74 -25.12
N TRP A 35 -56.43 24.81 -25.30
CA TRP A 35 -56.78 26.00 -26.12
C TRP A 35 -55.51 26.64 -26.71
N ARG A 36 -55.64 27.11 -27.96
CA ARG A 36 -54.60 27.66 -28.84
C ARG A 36 -53.99 28.98 -28.33
N GLY A 37 -52.73 29.23 -28.67
CA GLY A 37 -52.25 30.61 -28.86
C GLY A 37 -50.73 30.81 -28.84
N ARG A 38 -50.21 31.32 -29.96
CA ARG A 38 -48.89 31.95 -30.18
C ARG A 38 -47.65 31.06 -30.30
N LEU A 39 -47.26 30.90 -31.57
CA LEU A 39 -45.88 30.79 -32.02
C LEU A 39 -45.05 31.94 -31.46
N TYR A 40 -44.19 31.62 -30.50
CA TYR A 40 -42.97 32.35 -30.24
C TYR A 40 -41.81 31.47 -30.69
N THR A 41 -41.01 31.99 -31.60
CA THR A 41 -39.72 31.46 -32.01
C THR A 41 -38.81 31.39 -30.79
N ALA A 42 -38.80 30.25 -30.09
CA ALA A 42 -37.77 29.92 -29.14
C ALA A 42 -36.49 29.63 -29.92
N ARG A 43 -35.53 30.56 -29.88
CA ARG A 43 -34.13 30.24 -30.18
C ARG A 43 -33.76 29.05 -29.30
N ALA A 44 -33.33 27.95 -29.90
CA ALA A 44 -32.66 26.90 -29.16
C ALA A 44 -31.47 27.54 -28.44
N ALA A 45 -31.55 27.62 -27.11
CA ALA A 45 -30.37 27.85 -26.32
C ALA A 45 -29.45 26.67 -26.61
N VAL A 46 -28.31 26.94 -27.24
CA VAL A 46 -27.21 25.99 -27.25
C VAL A 46 -26.92 25.74 -25.77
N ALA A 47 -27.26 24.56 -25.27
CA ALA A 47 -26.82 24.16 -23.95
C ALA A 47 -25.30 24.32 -23.94
N GLY A 48 -24.79 25.16 -23.04
CA GLY A 48 -23.36 25.20 -22.78
C GLY A 48 -22.87 23.79 -22.44
N PRO A 49 -21.57 23.51 -22.59
CA PRO A 49 -21.03 22.23 -22.14
C PRO A 49 -21.52 21.96 -20.71
N PRO A 50 -21.92 20.71 -20.40
CA PRO A 50 -22.41 20.38 -19.06
C PRO A 50 -21.36 20.86 -18.04
N GLU A 51 -21.80 21.61 -17.04
CA GLU A 51 -20.94 21.99 -15.92
C GLU A 51 -20.44 20.68 -15.28
N VAL A 52 -19.14 20.41 -15.40
CA VAL A 52 -18.50 19.27 -14.75
C VAL A 52 -18.55 19.57 -13.26
N ASP A 53 -19.09 18.65 -12.48
CA ASP A 53 -19.13 18.75 -11.02
C ASP A 53 -17.69 18.91 -10.49
N GLU A 54 -17.46 19.88 -9.59
CA GLU A 54 -16.11 20.18 -9.06
C GLU A 54 -15.48 18.93 -8.42
N ASP A 55 -16.29 18.07 -7.79
CA ASP A 55 -15.84 16.81 -7.19
C ASP A 55 -15.43 15.76 -8.25
N GLU A 56 -16.13 15.74 -9.39
CA GLU A 56 -15.78 14.88 -10.52
C GLU A 56 -14.49 15.37 -11.20
N ALA A 57 -14.35 16.69 -11.39
CA ALA A 57 -13.14 17.30 -11.93
C ALA A 57 -11.91 17.00 -11.07
N MET A 58 -12.03 17.10 -9.74
CA MET A 58 -10.95 16.75 -8.80
C MET A 58 -10.56 15.28 -8.89
N SER A 59 -11.54 14.39 -9.04
CA SER A 59 -11.29 12.95 -9.18
C SER A 59 -10.55 12.64 -10.49
N ILE A 60 -10.93 13.31 -11.59
CA ILE A 60 -10.25 13.18 -12.89
C ILE A 60 -8.81 13.69 -12.78
N ASP A 61 -8.58 14.86 -12.19
CA ASP A 61 -7.23 15.41 -12.00
C ASP A 61 -6.34 14.46 -11.18
N ASN A 62 -6.83 13.96 -10.04
CA ASN A 62 -6.08 13.00 -9.24
C ASN A 62 -5.77 11.71 -10.00
N LEU A 63 -6.68 11.24 -10.86
CA LEU A 63 -6.43 10.08 -11.71
C LEU A 63 -5.31 10.36 -12.73
N HIS A 64 -5.31 11.53 -13.39
CA HIS A 64 -4.23 11.97 -14.26
C HIS A 64 -2.89 12.02 -13.53
N ARG A 65 -2.85 12.69 -12.38
CA ARG A 65 -1.62 12.81 -11.58
C ARG A 65 -1.11 11.43 -11.11
N PHE A 66 -2.01 10.51 -10.77
CA PHE A 66 -1.63 9.14 -10.42
C PHE A 66 -1.06 8.38 -11.61
N PHE A 67 -1.61 8.55 -12.81
CA PHE A 67 -1.11 7.90 -14.02
C PHE A 67 0.22 8.49 -14.46
N ASP A 68 0.35 9.81 -14.50
CA ASP A 68 1.58 10.51 -14.84
C ASP A 68 2.75 10.09 -13.93
N LEU A 69 2.47 9.88 -12.65
CA LEU A 69 3.46 9.38 -11.70
C LEU A 69 3.96 7.95 -12.04
N ASN A 70 3.14 7.14 -12.70
CA ASN A 70 3.42 5.74 -12.99
C ASN A 70 3.94 5.47 -14.42
N ILE A 71 3.63 6.34 -15.39
CA ILE A 71 4.01 6.17 -16.80
C ILE A 71 5.53 6.01 -16.96
N GLY A 72 5.91 5.14 -17.90
CA GLY A 72 7.29 4.97 -18.32
C GLY A 72 7.78 3.54 -18.18
N LYS A 73 9.11 3.40 -18.25
CA LYS A 73 9.80 2.12 -18.17
C LYS A 73 10.55 2.06 -16.85
N TRP A 74 10.36 0.98 -16.11
CA TRP A 74 10.92 0.78 -14.79
C TRP A 74 11.76 -0.49 -14.78
N GLY A 75 13.06 -0.35 -14.55
CA GLY A 75 13.96 -1.47 -14.27
C GLY A 75 13.96 -1.75 -12.77
N GLY A 76 13.86 -3.02 -12.37
CA GLY A 76 13.74 -3.32 -10.96
C GLY A 76 14.21 -4.71 -10.54
N SER A 77 14.17 -4.93 -9.23
CA SER A 77 14.33 -6.23 -8.61
C SER A 77 13.13 -6.48 -7.69
N PHE A 78 12.52 -7.65 -7.85
CA PHE A 78 11.52 -8.20 -6.96
C PHE A 78 12.21 -9.02 -5.87
N TYR A 79 11.81 -8.80 -4.62
CA TYR A 79 12.32 -9.50 -3.45
C TYR A 79 11.16 -10.16 -2.71
N GLN A 80 11.36 -11.42 -2.33
CA GLN A 80 10.51 -12.11 -1.37
C GLN A 80 11.24 -12.21 -0.03
N PHE A 81 10.54 -11.88 1.06
CA PHE A 81 11.07 -11.99 2.40
C PHE A 81 10.26 -12.96 3.26
N ASP A 82 10.94 -13.57 4.23
CA ASP A 82 10.26 -14.21 5.35
C ASP A 82 9.90 -13.21 6.47
N ALA A 83 9.24 -13.70 7.52
CA ALA A 83 8.82 -12.89 8.67
C ALA A 83 10.00 -12.23 9.44
N HIS A 84 11.22 -12.71 9.26
CA HIS A 84 12.44 -12.16 9.88
C HIS A 84 13.25 -11.33 8.87
N GLY A 85 12.65 -10.90 7.77
CA GLY A 85 13.28 -10.01 6.80
C GLY A 85 14.51 -10.58 6.11
N ARG A 86 14.59 -11.91 6.01
CA ARG A 86 15.59 -12.62 5.21
C ARG A 86 15.09 -12.75 3.79
N VAL A 87 15.96 -12.48 2.82
CA VAL A 87 15.64 -12.61 1.39
C VAL A 87 15.53 -14.10 1.06
N LEU A 88 14.35 -14.52 0.61
CA LEU A 88 14.10 -15.87 0.09
C LEU A 88 14.40 -15.95 -1.40
N GLN A 89 13.93 -14.96 -2.16
CA GLN A 89 14.08 -14.91 -3.61
C GLN A 89 14.38 -13.49 -4.07
N ARG A 90 15.18 -13.38 -5.13
CA ARG A 90 15.44 -12.12 -5.84
C ARG A 90 15.31 -12.36 -7.35
N ILE A 91 14.41 -11.62 -7.99
CA ILE A 91 14.04 -11.81 -9.39
C ILE A 91 14.16 -10.47 -10.12
N SER A 92 14.85 -10.45 -11.26
CA SER A 92 14.95 -9.24 -12.09
C SER A 92 13.63 -9.00 -12.83
N THR A 93 13.13 -7.76 -12.78
CA THR A 93 11.87 -7.38 -13.41
C THR A 93 12.02 -6.11 -14.22
N ARG A 94 11.22 -5.97 -15.28
CA ARG A 94 11.01 -4.70 -15.99
C ARG A 94 9.52 -4.43 -16.04
N LEU A 95 9.09 -3.20 -15.83
CA LEU A 95 7.69 -2.81 -15.91
C LEU A 95 7.54 -1.69 -16.94
N SER A 96 6.67 -1.89 -17.92
CA SER A 96 6.31 -0.88 -18.92
C SER A 96 4.91 -0.39 -18.64
N VAL A 97 4.75 0.91 -18.48
CA VAL A 97 3.49 1.55 -18.13
C VAL A 97 3.15 2.63 -19.16
N SER A 98 1.94 2.56 -19.69
CA SER A 98 1.39 3.53 -20.65
C SER A 98 -0.06 3.84 -20.32
N THR A 99 -0.57 4.94 -20.87
CA THR A 99 -1.99 5.29 -20.77
C THR A 99 -2.71 5.13 -22.11
N TYR A 100 -4.02 4.96 -22.04
CA TYR A 100 -4.94 4.97 -23.18
C TYR A 100 -6.24 5.67 -22.78
N GLY A 101 -6.89 6.33 -23.73
CA GLY A 101 -8.11 7.11 -23.47
C GLY A 101 -7.81 8.49 -22.90
N GLU A 102 -8.88 9.26 -22.67
CA GLU A 102 -8.85 10.64 -22.17
C GLU A 102 -9.86 10.81 -21.02
N ASP A 103 -9.61 11.79 -20.16
CA ASP A 103 -10.46 12.17 -19.02
C ASP A 103 -10.90 10.97 -18.14
N ASN A 104 -12.21 10.83 -17.90
CA ASN A 104 -12.77 9.77 -17.07
C ASN A 104 -12.73 8.36 -17.71
N LEU A 105 -12.40 8.26 -19.00
CA LEU A 105 -12.20 7.00 -19.72
C LEU A 105 -10.71 6.62 -19.80
N MET A 106 -9.83 7.45 -19.25
CA MET A 106 -8.41 7.17 -19.23
C MET A 106 -8.12 5.92 -18.41
N SER A 107 -7.20 5.12 -18.93
CA SER A 107 -6.81 3.84 -18.36
C SER A 107 -5.30 3.70 -18.38
N LEU A 108 -4.75 3.12 -17.32
CA LEU A 108 -3.35 2.77 -17.14
C LEU A 108 -3.16 1.30 -17.49
N LEU A 109 -2.31 1.05 -18.48
CA LEU A 109 -1.94 -0.26 -18.98
C LEU A 109 -0.51 -0.57 -18.53
N GLN A 110 -0.31 -1.77 -17.97
CA GLN A 110 0.94 -2.14 -17.35
C GLN A 110 1.34 -3.57 -17.76
N SER A 111 2.52 -3.71 -18.36
CA SER A 111 3.12 -5.00 -18.70
C SER A 111 4.36 -5.23 -17.84
N LEU A 112 4.31 -6.26 -17.01
CA LEU A 112 5.42 -6.71 -16.17
C LEU A 112 6.18 -7.81 -16.88
N TYR A 113 7.46 -7.59 -17.15
CA TYR A 113 8.38 -8.56 -17.72
C TYR A 113 9.21 -9.17 -16.60
N ILE A 114 9.20 -10.49 -16.51
CA ILE A 114 9.87 -11.26 -15.47
C ILE A 114 11.03 -12.00 -16.11
N LYS A 115 12.24 -11.85 -15.58
CA LYS A 115 13.39 -12.61 -16.04
C LYS A 115 13.17 -14.08 -15.67
N GLN A 116 13.12 -14.95 -16.66
CA GLN A 116 12.90 -16.38 -16.47
C GLN A 116 14.15 -17.04 -15.89
N ALA A 117 13.96 -18.02 -14.99
CA ALA A 117 15.05 -18.88 -14.54
C ALA A 117 15.42 -19.90 -15.64
N SER A 118 16.72 -20.05 -15.92
CA SER A 118 17.23 -21.09 -16.82
C SER A 118 17.03 -22.48 -16.21
N SER A 119 16.73 -23.49 -17.04
CA SER A 119 16.61 -24.88 -16.56
C SER A 119 17.94 -25.38 -15.97
N ALA A 120 17.86 -26.17 -14.89
CA ALA A 120 19.04 -26.74 -14.23
C ALA A 120 19.81 -27.78 -15.09
N ILE A 121 19.28 -28.15 -16.26
CA ILE A 121 19.79 -29.22 -17.13
C ILE A 121 20.42 -28.64 -18.42
N SER A 122 20.44 -27.32 -18.64
CA SER A 122 21.08 -26.74 -19.83
C SER A 122 22.61 -26.79 -19.70
N ILE A 123 23.26 -27.53 -20.61
CA ILE A 123 24.74 -27.69 -20.70
C ILE A 123 25.26 -26.96 -21.94
N VAL A 124 24.72 -25.79 -22.27
CA VAL A 124 25.13 -25.03 -23.47
C VAL A 124 25.65 -23.67 -23.02
N ASP A 125 26.86 -23.32 -23.48
CA ASP A 125 27.64 -22.13 -23.10
C ASP A 125 26.77 -20.87 -22.92
N GLU A 126 26.46 -20.53 -21.67
CA GLU A 126 25.50 -19.48 -21.27
C GLU A 126 26.00 -18.04 -21.46
N GLU A 127 27.22 -17.81 -21.96
CA GLU A 127 27.81 -16.46 -21.99
C GLU A 127 27.22 -15.52 -23.07
N ASP A 128 26.58 -16.05 -24.13
CA ASP A 128 26.18 -15.25 -25.31
C ASP A 128 24.67 -15.20 -25.61
N SER A 129 23.80 -15.81 -24.80
CA SER A 129 22.33 -15.79 -25.05
C SER A 129 21.61 -14.63 -24.34
N GLU A 130 20.75 -13.91 -25.06
CA GLU A 130 19.90 -12.88 -24.42
C GLU A 130 18.97 -13.53 -23.39
N PRO A 131 18.82 -12.94 -22.19
CA PRO A 131 17.98 -13.52 -21.15
C PRO A 131 16.51 -13.56 -21.60
N GLU A 132 15.84 -14.69 -21.35
CA GLU A 132 14.42 -14.84 -21.65
C GLU A 132 13.55 -14.06 -20.64
N TRP A 133 12.53 -13.38 -21.17
CA TRP A 133 11.58 -12.58 -20.40
C TRP A 133 10.16 -13.02 -20.70
N VAL A 134 9.38 -13.31 -19.65
CA VAL A 134 7.95 -13.60 -19.79
C VAL A 134 7.15 -12.34 -19.46
N GLU A 135 6.19 -11.99 -20.34
CA GLU A 135 5.27 -10.88 -20.12
C GLU A 135 4.05 -11.33 -19.29
N TYR A 136 3.77 -10.59 -18.21
CA TYR A 136 2.53 -10.63 -17.47
C TYR A 136 1.78 -9.30 -17.64
N LYS A 137 0.56 -9.37 -18.18
CA LYS A 137 -0.31 -8.21 -18.33
C LYS A 137 -1.07 -7.96 -17.03
N ILE A 138 -0.71 -6.89 -16.33
CA ILE A 138 -1.41 -6.48 -15.10
C ILE A 138 -2.80 -5.99 -15.48
N LYS A 139 -3.77 -6.23 -14.60
CA LYS A 139 -5.16 -5.75 -14.78
C LYS A 139 -5.17 -4.23 -14.99
N GLU A 140 -5.96 -3.80 -15.97
CA GLU A 140 -6.16 -2.40 -16.29
C GLU A 140 -6.62 -1.59 -15.07
N THR A 141 -6.00 -0.43 -14.89
CA THR A 141 -6.34 0.51 -13.82
C THR A 141 -7.02 1.74 -14.44
N ASN A 142 -8.26 2.04 -14.05
CA ASN A 142 -9.08 3.13 -14.57
C ASN A 142 -9.95 3.71 -13.44
N MET A 143 -10.68 4.79 -13.70
CA MET A 143 -11.51 5.49 -12.71
C MET A 143 -12.34 4.54 -11.83
N PHE A 144 -12.96 3.53 -12.45
CA PHE A 144 -13.78 2.56 -11.74
C PHE A 144 -12.95 1.63 -10.85
N THR A 145 -11.86 1.07 -11.36
CA THR A 145 -11.06 0.11 -10.61
C THR A 145 -10.29 0.77 -9.47
N VAL A 146 -9.79 2.00 -9.66
CA VAL A 146 -9.03 2.72 -8.61
C VAL A 146 -9.91 3.00 -7.40
N ASP A 147 -11.17 3.36 -7.64
CA ASP A 147 -12.11 3.71 -6.59
C ASP A 147 -12.78 2.47 -5.98
N LYS A 148 -13.36 1.60 -6.82
CA LYS A 148 -14.19 0.48 -6.34
C LYS A 148 -13.41 -0.75 -5.94
N TYR A 149 -12.29 -1.05 -6.60
CA TYR A 149 -11.55 -2.29 -6.35
C TYR A 149 -10.27 -2.09 -5.56
N GLN A 150 -9.48 -1.06 -5.91
CA GLN A 150 -8.19 -0.80 -5.29
C GLN A 150 -8.30 0.15 -4.07
N GLN A 151 -9.41 0.88 -3.95
CA GLN A 151 -9.65 1.90 -2.93
C GLN A 151 -8.47 2.86 -2.75
N VAL A 152 -7.88 3.37 -3.84
CA VAL A 152 -6.58 4.06 -3.82
C VAL A 152 -6.44 5.10 -2.69
N GLY A 153 -5.30 5.11 -2.01
CA GLY A 153 -4.88 6.24 -1.16
C GLY A 153 -3.73 6.95 -1.84
N PHE A 154 -4.00 8.07 -2.52
CA PHE A 154 -3.02 8.76 -3.36
C PHE A 154 -2.58 10.11 -2.74
N PHE A 155 -1.28 10.36 -2.80
CA PHE A 155 -0.61 11.56 -2.30
C PHE A 155 0.11 12.25 -3.46
N PRO A 156 -0.56 13.20 -4.15
CA PRO A 156 -0.02 13.77 -5.38
C PRO A 156 1.25 14.60 -5.18
N GLU A 157 1.35 15.34 -4.06
CA GLU A 157 2.49 16.21 -3.76
C GLU A 157 3.66 15.40 -3.21
N GLU A 158 3.36 14.43 -2.35
CA GLU A 158 4.33 13.59 -1.67
C GLU A 158 4.79 12.40 -2.52
N LYS A 159 4.14 12.17 -3.66
CA LYS A 159 4.42 11.08 -4.61
C LYS A 159 4.40 9.71 -3.93
N ALA A 160 3.31 9.43 -3.22
CA ALA A 160 3.09 8.14 -2.57
C ALA A 160 1.70 7.60 -2.89
N PHE A 161 1.53 6.28 -2.87
CA PHE A 161 0.21 5.69 -3.02
C PHE A 161 0.06 4.33 -2.35
N ALA A 162 -1.17 3.97 -1.98
CA ALA A 162 -1.54 2.64 -1.50
C ALA A 162 -2.68 2.05 -2.33
N LEU A 163 -2.58 0.75 -2.66
CA LEU A 163 -3.58 0.02 -3.45
C LEU A 163 -3.94 -1.31 -2.79
N ARG A 164 -5.20 -1.71 -2.96
CA ARG A 164 -5.66 -3.07 -2.69
C ARG A 164 -5.61 -3.92 -3.95
N TYR A 165 -5.17 -5.16 -3.82
CA TYR A 165 -5.36 -6.19 -4.84
C TYR A 165 -6.37 -7.22 -4.35
N GLN A 166 -7.19 -7.72 -5.29
CA GLN A 166 -8.17 -8.77 -5.00
C GLN A 166 -7.52 -10.15 -4.79
N THR A 167 -6.35 -10.36 -5.41
CA THR A 167 -5.64 -11.64 -5.44
C THR A 167 -4.14 -11.40 -5.54
N ALA A 168 -3.32 -12.35 -5.09
CA ALA A 168 -1.87 -12.32 -5.23
C ALA A 168 -1.35 -12.92 -6.56
N GLY A 169 -2.21 -13.21 -7.54
CA GLY A 169 -1.85 -13.99 -8.74
C GLY A 169 -0.73 -13.40 -9.61
N MET A 170 -0.62 -12.07 -9.68
CA MET A 170 0.52 -11.41 -10.33
C MET A 170 1.83 -11.78 -9.62
N LEU A 171 1.84 -11.70 -8.29
CA LEU A 171 3.01 -11.96 -7.44
C LEU A 171 3.39 -13.45 -7.45
N GLU A 172 2.38 -14.34 -7.47
CA GLU A 172 2.59 -15.78 -7.71
C GLU A 172 3.28 -16.03 -9.06
N THR A 173 2.83 -15.36 -10.12
CA THR A 173 3.42 -15.54 -11.46
C THR A 173 4.87 -15.09 -11.50
N VAL A 174 5.21 -13.97 -10.83
CA VAL A 174 6.61 -13.52 -10.70
C VAL A 174 7.48 -14.60 -10.06
N LEU A 175 7.02 -15.20 -8.96
CA LEU A 175 7.75 -16.25 -8.26
C LEU A 175 7.91 -17.53 -9.09
N ARG A 176 6.85 -17.97 -9.76
CA ARG A 176 6.90 -19.18 -10.60
C ARG A 176 7.85 -19.01 -11.76
N VAL A 177 7.68 -17.95 -12.56
CA VAL A 177 8.53 -17.68 -13.72
C VAL A 177 9.98 -17.42 -13.31
N GLY A 178 10.18 -16.60 -12.28
CA GLY A 178 11.51 -16.15 -11.90
C GLY A 178 12.33 -17.13 -11.07
N VAL A 179 11.71 -18.18 -10.52
CA VAL A 179 12.40 -19.21 -9.71
C VAL A 179 12.34 -20.59 -10.35
N LEU A 180 11.18 -21.00 -10.86
CA LEU A 180 11.00 -22.32 -11.48
C LEU A 180 11.27 -22.26 -12.98
N GLY A 181 10.85 -21.18 -13.65
CA GLY A 181 11.07 -20.98 -15.08
C GLY A 181 10.50 -22.13 -15.91
N GLU A 182 11.34 -22.72 -16.76
CA GLU A 182 10.96 -23.87 -17.61
C GLU A 182 10.64 -25.14 -16.80
N ASP A 183 11.17 -25.23 -15.58
CA ASP A 183 11.01 -26.40 -14.70
C ASP A 183 9.69 -26.33 -13.90
N ASP A 184 8.81 -25.34 -14.12
CA ASP A 184 7.51 -25.28 -13.44
C ASP A 184 6.57 -26.39 -13.93
N THR A 185 6.31 -27.36 -13.05
CA THR A 185 5.39 -28.48 -13.30
C THR A 185 3.91 -28.09 -13.17
N GLY A 186 3.61 -26.85 -12.76
CA GLY A 186 2.26 -26.38 -12.49
C GLY A 186 1.69 -26.91 -11.16
N GLU A 187 2.53 -27.51 -10.31
CA GLU A 187 2.14 -27.95 -8.98
C GLU A 187 1.64 -26.78 -8.12
N GLU A 188 0.63 -27.04 -7.30
CA GLU A 188 0.05 -26.03 -6.40
C GLU A 188 1.04 -25.55 -5.34
N SER A 189 1.95 -26.42 -4.89
CA SER A 189 2.92 -26.13 -3.83
C SER A 189 4.28 -26.72 -4.20
N PRO A 190 5.00 -26.07 -5.12
CA PRO A 190 6.32 -26.53 -5.56
C PRO A 190 7.29 -26.61 -4.37
N LYS A 191 8.17 -27.62 -4.38
CA LYS A 191 9.18 -27.78 -3.31
C LYS A 191 10.12 -26.57 -3.27
N ASN A 192 10.46 -26.12 -2.06
CA ASN A 192 11.42 -25.04 -1.80
C ASN A 192 11.04 -23.65 -2.34
N LEU A 193 9.79 -23.44 -2.77
CA LEU A 193 9.29 -22.13 -3.18
C LEU A 193 8.02 -21.78 -2.39
N LYS A 194 8.06 -20.67 -1.67
CA LYS A 194 6.91 -20.14 -0.92
C LYS A 194 6.01 -19.37 -1.89
N ILE A 195 4.88 -19.96 -2.25
CA ILE A 195 3.85 -19.30 -3.07
C ILE A 195 2.80 -18.64 -2.15
N PRO A 196 2.33 -17.41 -2.46
CA PRO A 196 1.23 -16.78 -1.73
C PRO A 196 -0.05 -17.62 -1.75
N SER A 197 -0.86 -17.49 -0.71
CA SER A 197 -2.16 -18.13 -0.62
C SER A 197 -3.05 -17.78 -1.81
N ARG A 198 -3.78 -18.76 -2.35
CA ARG A 198 -4.72 -18.57 -3.49
C ARG A 198 -5.85 -17.59 -3.19
N LYS A 199 -6.31 -17.54 -1.94
CA LYS A 199 -7.40 -16.68 -1.47
C LYS A 199 -6.97 -15.89 -0.23
N PRO A 200 -6.03 -14.95 -0.39
CA PRO A 200 -5.53 -14.15 0.73
C PRO A 200 -6.66 -13.28 1.27
N SER A 201 -6.64 -13.00 2.57
CA SER A 201 -7.60 -12.07 3.19
C SER A 201 -7.31 -10.63 2.78
N ILE A 202 -6.03 -10.26 2.72
CA ILE A 202 -5.55 -8.94 2.29
C ILE A 202 -4.35 -9.08 1.36
N VAL A 203 -4.35 -8.30 0.28
CA VAL A 203 -3.17 -7.98 -0.51
C VAL A 203 -3.09 -6.46 -0.63
N CYS A 204 -2.13 -5.86 0.06
CA CYS A 204 -1.96 -4.41 0.12
C CYS A 204 -0.61 -4.02 -0.45
N GLU A 205 -0.62 -3.10 -1.42
CA GLU A 205 0.56 -2.41 -1.92
C GLU A 205 0.67 -1.04 -1.25
N ASN A 206 1.87 -0.70 -0.77
CA ASN A 206 2.27 0.65 -0.41
C ASN A 206 3.47 1.04 -1.27
N CYS A 207 3.38 2.18 -1.95
CA CYS A 207 4.42 2.71 -2.82
C CYS A 207 4.95 4.03 -2.29
N LEU A 208 6.27 4.11 -2.10
CA LEU A 208 7.00 5.34 -1.79
C LEU A 208 7.98 5.64 -2.93
N TYR A 209 7.97 6.87 -3.40
CA TYR A 209 8.98 7.35 -4.35
C TYR A 209 10.19 7.89 -3.59
N SER A 210 11.37 7.77 -4.22
CA SER A 210 12.60 8.36 -3.72
C SER A 210 12.45 9.88 -3.64
N LEU A 211 13.02 10.49 -2.59
CA LEU A 211 13.00 11.94 -2.42
C LEU A 211 14.10 12.63 -3.25
N GLU A 212 15.18 11.90 -3.56
CA GLU A 212 16.40 12.45 -4.15
C GLU A 212 16.71 11.86 -5.54
N GLY A 213 16.04 10.77 -5.91
CA GLY A 213 16.27 10.02 -7.14
C GLY A 213 14.99 9.78 -7.94
N ASN A 214 15.12 8.99 -9.00
CA ASN A 214 14.02 8.59 -9.89
C ASN A 214 13.55 7.16 -9.61
N GLY A 215 13.72 6.71 -8.37
CA GLY A 215 13.37 5.38 -7.90
C GLY A 215 12.06 5.34 -7.13
N ARG A 216 11.53 4.14 -6.95
CA ARG A 216 10.40 3.86 -6.07
C ARG A 216 10.49 2.47 -5.48
N VAL A 217 9.85 2.30 -4.34
CA VAL A 217 9.69 1.01 -3.69
C VAL A 217 8.21 0.71 -3.55
N ARG A 218 7.78 -0.44 -4.06
CA ARG A 218 6.41 -0.96 -3.95
C ARG A 218 6.41 -2.19 -3.04
N ALA A 219 5.95 -2.01 -1.80
CA ALA A 219 5.93 -3.03 -0.77
C ALA A 219 4.55 -3.68 -0.66
N PHE A 220 4.51 -5.00 -0.59
CA PHE A 220 3.31 -5.81 -0.57
C PHE A 220 3.18 -6.62 0.72
N HIS A 221 2.11 -6.37 1.46
CA HIS A 221 1.65 -7.23 2.53
C HIS A 221 0.67 -8.25 1.96
N ILE A 222 0.92 -9.54 2.21
CA ILE A 222 -0.03 -10.61 1.89
C ILE A 222 -0.38 -11.33 3.18
N MET A 223 -1.67 -11.30 3.51
CA MET A 223 -2.21 -11.99 4.67
C MET A 223 -2.94 -13.25 4.20
N ASP A 224 -2.70 -14.36 4.87
CA ASP A 224 -3.32 -15.65 4.56
C ASP A 224 -4.86 -15.58 4.74
N PRO A 225 -5.63 -16.62 4.38
CA PRO A 225 -7.08 -16.61 4.54
C PRO A 225 -7.57 -16.44 5.98
N LYS A 226 -6.69 -16.64 6.97
CA LYS A 226 -6.97 -16.49 8.41
C LYS A 226 -6.56 -15.12 8.95
N GLY A 227 -5.93 -14.27 8.14
CA GLY A 227 -5.51 -12.92 8.56
C GLY A 227 -4.14 -12.88 9.24
N VAL A 228 -3.32 -13.92 9.11
CA VAL A 228 -1.93 -13.96 9.58
C VAL A 228 -0.99 -13.64 8.41
N LEU A 229 0.19 -13.05 8.67
CA LEU A 229 1.15 -12.78 7.61
C LEU A 229 1.52 -14.06 6.85
N ASP A 230 1.37 -14.01 5.52
CA ASP A 230 1.77 -15.09 4.62
C ASP A 230 3.18 -14.84 4.05
N THR A 231 3.39 -13.66 3.45
CA THR A 231 4.67 -13.24 2.89
C THR A 231 4.75 -11.72 2.75
N LEU A 232 5.97 -11.19 2.81
CA LEU A 232 6.28 -9.80 2.48
C LEU A 232 7.03 -9.77 1.15
N LEU A 233 6.63 -8.90 0.23
CA LEU A 233 7.27 -8.76 -1.07
C LEU A 233 7.60 -7.30 -1.36
N VAL A 234 8.67 -7.04 -2.09
CA VAL A 234 9.08 -5.69 -2.46
C VAL A 234 9.54 -5.65 -3.90
N PHE A 235 9.01 -4.72 -4.68
CA PHE A 235 9.66 -4.25 -5.91
C PHE A 235 10.50 -3.02 -5.58
N HIS A 236 11.79 -3.08 -5.87
CA HIS A 236 12.67 -1.92 -5.86
C HIS A 236 12.97 -1.55 -7.31
N GLU A 237 12.49 -0.39 -7.74
CA GLU A 237 12.44 0.02 -9.15
C GLU A 237 13.10 1.39 -9.34
N SER A 238 13.76 1.59 -10.48
CA SER A 238 14.22 2.90 -10.96
C SER A 238 13.75 3.15 -12.36
N GLN A 239 13.47 4.42 -12.67
CA GLN A 239 13.01 4.80 -13.99
C GLN A 239 14.16 4.68 -15.01
N GLY A 240 13.86 4.11 -16.17
CA GLY A 240 14.83 3.69 -17.18
C GLY A 240 15.19 2.20 -17.06
N TYR A 241 16.04 1.71 -17.96
CA TYR A 241 16.52 0.32 -17.94
C TYR A 241 17.69 0.09 -16.97
N VAL A 242 18.00 1.08 -16.13
CA VAL A 242 18.98 0.92 -15.05
C VAL A 242 18.31 0.08 -13.99
N VAL A 243 18.91 -1.07 -13.67
CA VAL A 243 18.47 -1.90 -12.53
C VAL A 243 19.07 -1.28 -11.28
N PRO A 244 18.28 -0.95 -10.24
CA PRO A 244 18.81 -0.45 -8.98
C PRO A 244 19.90 -1.38 -8.45
N GLN A 245 20.88 -0.80 -7.76
CA GLN A 245 21.90 -1.60 -7.09
C GLN A 245 21.20 -2.62 -6.17
N PRO A 246 21.65 -3.90 -6.16
CA PRO A 246 21.06 -4.91 -5.31
C PRO A 246 20.97 -4.43 -3.86
N LEU A 247 19.89 -4.77 -3.17
CA LEU A 247 19.81 -4.54 -1.74
C LEU A 247 20.96 -5.31 -1.07
N ILE A 248 21.86 -4.58 -0.41
CA ILE A 248 22.99 -5.18 0.31
C ILE A 248 22.38 -6.00 1.46
N HIS A 249 22.52 -7.32 1.36
CA HIS A 249 22.14 -8.26 2.40
C HIS A 249 23.35 -9.11 2.74
N SER A 250 23.66 -9.22 4.02
CA SER A 250 24.73 -10.10 4.47
C SER A 250 24.29 -11.57 4.33
N PRO A 251 25.20 -12.49 3.96
CA PRO A 251 24.86 -13.90 3.81
C PRO A 251 24.29 -14.49 5.11
N VAL A 252 23.42 -15.50 4.93
CA VAL A 252 22.77 -16.25 6.02
C VAL A 252 23.79 -16.64 7.09
N GLY A 253 23.56 -16.22 8.34
CA GLY A 253 24.39 -16.58 9.50
C GLY A 253 25.29 -15.46 10.05
N THR A 254 25.33 -14.28 9.45
CA THR A 254 26.07 -13.12 9.99
C THR A 254 25.19 -12.30 10.95
N LYS A 255 25.39 -12.47 12.26
CA LYS A 255 24.65 -11.77 13.34
C LYS A 255 24.71 -10.23 13.27
N ASN A 256 25.69 -9.67 12.56
CA ASN A 256 25.92 -8.23 12.55
C ASN A 256 24.84 -7.45 11.77
N ALA A 257 24.25 -8.07 10.73
CA ALA A 257 23.32 -7.38 9.84
C ALA A 257 21.95 -7.06 10.46
N SER A 258 21.52 -7.82 11.47
CA SER A 258 20.26 -7.54 12.18
C SER A 258 20.41 -6.40 13.19
N SER A 259 21.52 -6.40 13.94
CA SER A 259 21.86 -5.31 14.87
C SER A 259 21.92 -3.96 14.16
N ASP A 260 22.46 -3.90 12.95
CA ASP A 260 22.59 -2.64 12.21
C ASP A 260 21.22 -2.06 11.78
N ARG A 261 20.23 -2.91 11.47
CA ARG A 261 18.91 -2.47 10.98
C ARG A 261 18.09 -1.78 12.06
N ILE A 262 18.02 -2.37 13.26
CA ILE A 262 17.28 -1.76 14.36
C ILE A 262 17.97 -0.48 14.84
N ASN A 263 19.30 -0.48 14.91
CA ASN A 263 20.09 0.69 15.33
C ASN A 263 19.83 1.92 14.44
N ALA A 264 19.58 1.72 13.15
CA ALA A 264 19.20 2.81 12.26
C ALA A 264 17.88 3.49 12.69
N LEU A 265 16.92 2.73 13.24
CA LEU A 265 15.61 3.21 13.66
C LEU A 265 15.57 3.76 15.08
N LEU A 266 16.43 3.28 16.00
CA LEU A 266 16.46 3.74 17.39
C LEU A 266 16.70 5.25 17.50
N GLY A 267 16.07 5.90 18.47
CA GLY A 267 16.15 7.32 18.73
C GLY A 267 14.84 8.05 18.43
N ARG A 268 14.93 9.38 18.34
CA ARG A 268 13.80 10.27 18.11
C ARG A 268 13.73 10.71 16.66
N TRP A 269 12.53 10.62 16.09
CA TRP A 269 12.18 11.05 14.75
C TRP A 269 11.09 12.11 14.86
N GLU A 270 11.23 13.21 14.14
CA GLU A 270 10.24 14.28 14.09
C GLU A 270 9.91 14.62 12.65
N GLY A 271 8.67 15.02 12.38
CA GLY A 271 8.22 15.27 11.02
C GLY A 271 6.77 15.65 10.91
N HIS A 272 6.23 15.49 9.71
CA HIS A 272 4.86 15.86 9.37
C HIS A 272 4.12 14.67 8.74
N SER A 273 2.80 14.62 8.97
CA SER A 273 1.93 13.60 8.39
C SER A 273 0.67 14.18 7.77
N VAL A 274 0.23 13.58 6.67
CA VAL A 274 -1.00 13.93 5.97
C VAL A 274 -1.85 12.66 5.85
N THR A 275 -3.09 12.72 6.30
CA THR A 275 -4.06 11.62 6.21
C THR A 275 -5.10 11.92 5.15
N LYS A 276 -5.23 11.05 4.16
CA LYS A 276 -6.23 11.14 3.09
C LYS A 276 -7.21 9.97 3.15
N ARG A 277 -8.48 10.26 2.88
CA ARG A 277 -9.53 9.25 2.71
C ARG A 277 -9.19 8.36 1.52
N SER A 278 -9.44 7.06 1.64
CA SER A 278 -9.32 6.12 0.52
C SER A 278 -10.41 6.39 -0.54
N GLY A 279 -10.03 6.26 -1.81
CA GLY A 279 -10.85 6.61 -2.97
C GLY A 279 -10.17 7.68 -3.83
N VAL A 280 -10.55 7.74 -5.10
CA VAL A 280 -9.88 8.60 -6.11
C VAL A 280 -9.89 10.09 -5.74
N TYR A 281 -10.96 10.56 -5.09
CA TYR A 281 -11.08 11.94 -4.65
C TYR A 281 -10.02 12.32 -3.62
N GLY A 282 -9.61 11.39 -2.74
CA GLY A 282 -8.46 11.60 -1.85
C GLY A 282 -8.59 12.76 -0.87
N ALA A 283 -9.78 12.99 -0.31
CA ALA A 283 -10.04 14.08 0.63
C ALA A 283 -9.03 14.08 1.79
N THR A 284 -8.37 15.21 2.05
CA THR A 284 -7.53 15.37 3.24
C THR A 284 -8.42 15.38 4.47
N LEU A 285 -8.20 14.42 5.37
CA LEU A 285 -8.93 14.27 6.63
C LEU A 285 -8.18 14.94 7.79
N ASP A 286 -6.86 14.86 7.75
CA ASP A 286 -6.01 15.36 8.83
C ASP A 286 -4.60 15.68 8.38
N GLU A 287 -3.98 16.61 9.10
CA GLU A 287 -2.57 16.97 9.01
C GLU A 287 -2.03 17.14 10.43
N ALA A 288 -0.85 16.60 10.70
CA ALA A 288 -0.30 16.62 12.05
C ALA A 288 1.22 16.67 12.08
N ASP A 289 1.75 17.39 13.06
CA ASP A 289 3.16 17.30 13.46
C ASP A 289 3.36 16.03 14.27
N THR A 290 4.43 15.29 13.98
CA THR A 290 4.65 13.95 14.51
C THR A 290 6.01 13.86 15.19
N ALA A 291 6.05 13.10 16.28
CA ALA A 291 7.30 12.70 16.92
C ALA A 291 7.22 11.23 17.31
N VAL A 292 8.18 10.42 16.87
CA VAL A 292 8.30 9.00 17.22
C VAL A 292 9.61 8.77 17.96
N VAL A 293 9.54 8.25 19.17
CA VAL A 293 10.69 7.82 19.95
C VAL A 293 10.68 6.30 19.99
N LEU A 294 11.74 5.65 19.51
CA LEU A 294 11.94 4.21 19.62
C LEU A 294 13.20 3.93 20.42
N GLU A 295 13.05 3.24 21.54
CA GLU A 295 14.12 2.88 22.45
C GLU A 295 14.17 1.36 22.64
N MET A 296 15.38 0.85 22.91
CA MET A 296 15.60 -0.54 23.31
C MET A 296 16.52 -0.55 24.53
N ASP A 297 16.09 -1.21 25.60
CA ASP A 297 16.89 -1.36 26.80
C ASP A 297 17.94 -2.49 26.67
N SER A 298 18.79 -2.65 27.69
CA SER A 298 19.80 -3.71 27.71
C SER A 298 19.24 -5.13 27.81
N ASN A 299 17.96 -5.28 28.15
CA ASN A 299 17.26 -6.55 28.25
C ASN A 299 16.50 -6.90 26.96
N GLY A 300 16.54 -6.03 25.94
CA GLY A 300 15.81 -6.20 24.69
C GLY A 300 14.34 -5.78 24.74
N LEU A 301 13.92 -5.07 25.80
CA LEU A 301 12.61 -4.44 25.88
C LEU A 301 12.58 -3.24 24.94
N LEU A 302 11.60 -3.23 24.03
CA LEU A 302 11.32 -2.12 23.14
C LEU A 302 10.26 -1.21 23.74
N ILE A 303 10.46 0.09 23.61
CA ILE A 303 9.49 1.12 23.95
C ILE A 303 9.35 2.04 22.74
N GLN A 304 8.12 2.21 22.25
CA GLN A 304 7.81 3.13 21.16
C GLN A 304 6.75 4.13 21.62
N ASP A 305 7.10 5.41 21.59
CA ASP A 305 6.16 6.51 21.79
C ASP A 305 5.90 7.20 20.45
N THR A 306 4.64 7.27 20.04
CA THR A 306 4.19 8.00 18.86
C THR A 306 3.30 9.14 19.30
N ILE A 307 3.75 10.37 19.04
CA ILE A 307 3.06 11.61 19.35
C ILE A 307 2.59 12.22 18.03
N SER A 308 1.32 12.62 17.97
CA SER A 308 0.74 13.29 16.81
C SER A 308 -0.06 14.50 17.28
N THR A 309 0.34 15.69 16.85
CA THR A 309 -0.32 16.96 17.18
C THR A 309 -1.03 17.50 15.94
N LYS A 310 -2.35 17.46 15.97
CA LYS A 310 -3.21 17.88 14.84
C LYS A 310 -3.11 19.37 14.57
N ILE A 311 -2.83 19.72 13.31
CA ILE A 311 -2.83 21.11 12.84
C ILE A 311 -4.24 21.70 12.90
N GLY A 312 -4.35 22.97 13.28
CA GLY A 312 -5.61 23.72 13.36
C GLY A 312 -6.41 23.52 14.65
N THR A 313 -6.42 22.33 15.24
CA THR A 313 -7.09 22.09 16.54
C THR A 313 -6.14 22.09 17.73
N GLY A 314 -4.85 21.79 17.51
CA GLY A 314 -3.87 21.63 18.59
C GLY A 314 -4.09 20.38 19.45
N THR A 315 -4.96 19.45 19.02
CA THR A 315 -5.20 18.20 19.74
C THR A 315 -3.99 17.28 19.59
N THR A 316 -3.37 16.89 20.69
CA THR A 316 -2.25 15.95 20.71
C THR A 316 -2.71 14.57 21.17
N THR A 317 -2.36 13.55 20.40
CA THR A 317 -2.49 12.15 20.77
C THR A 317 -1.11 11.55 21.03
N THR A 318 -1.04 10.64 22.00
CA THR A 318 0.17 9.89 22.31
C THR A 318 -0.18 8.42 22.44
N VAL A 319 0.54 7.59 21.70
CA VAL A 319 0.41 6.14 21.71
C VAL A 319 1.74 5.57 22.18
N ASN A 320 1.70 4.87 23.32
CA ASN A 320 2.85 4.16 23.87
C ASN A 320 2.66 2.67 23.62
N TRP A 321 3.66 2.03 23.02
CA TRP A 321 3.75 0.58 22.88
C TRP A 321 5.01 0.06 23.52
N THR A 322 4.89 -1.13 24.10
CA THR A 322 6.01 -1.90 24.62
C THR A 322 6.06 -3.25 23.92
N GLY A 323 7.25 -3.84 23.86
CA GLY A 323 7.46 -5.07 23.11
C GLY A 323 8.85 -5.65 23.28
N SER A 324 9.22 -6.57 22.39
CA SER A 324 10.52 -7.20 22.36
C SER A 324 11.07 -7.29 20.94
N ALA A 325 12.40 -7.26 20.81
CA ALA A 325 13.08 -7.50 19.56
C ALA A 325 13.59 -8.94 19.50
N ASN A 326 13.30 -9.65 18.40
CA ASN A 326 13.88 -10.94 18.09
C ASN A 326 14.48 -10.90 16.67
N ASP A 327 15.80 -10.74 16.60
CA ASP A 327 16.55 -10.45 15.37
C ASP A 327 15.97 -9.23 14.62
N ASN A 328 15.32 -9.47 13.48
CA ASN A 328 14.72 -8.43 12.62
C ASN A 328 13.21 -8.31 12.84
N LEU A 329 12.62 -8.98 13.82
CA LEU A 329 11.21 -8.93 14.11
C LEU A 329 11.00 -8.21 15.44
N LEU A 330 10.31 -7.07 15.40
CA LEU A 330 9.87 -6.34 16.58
C LEU A 330 8.43 -6.75 16.87
N GLN A 331 8.15 -7.24 18.07
CA GLN A 331 6.81 -7.70 18.47
C GLN A 331 6.33 -6.86 19.64
N PHE A 332 5.19 -6.20 19.46
CA PHE A 332 4.57 -5.36 20.50
C PHE A 332 3.45 -6.12 21.22
N ASP A 333 3.27 -5.84 22.51
CA ASP A 333 2.31 -6.54 23.38
C ASP A 333 0.85 -6.38 22.91
N GLY A 334 0.55 -5.33 22.15
CA GLY A 334 -0.74 -5.11 21.49
C GLY A 334 -1.01 -5.99 20.27
N GLY A 335 -0.08 -6.89 19.92
CA GLY A 335 -0.20 -7.80 18.78
C GLY A 335 0.14 -7.16 17.44
N TYR A 336 0.87 -6.03 17.43
CA TYR A 336 1.46 -5.43 16.25
C TYR A 336 2.91 -5.90 16.08
N GLU A 337 3.33 -6.12 14.85
CA GLU A 337 4.66 -6.62 14.50
C GLU A 337 5.30 -5.73 13.44
N ILE A 338 6.63 -5.59 13.51
CA ILE A 338 7.43 -4.89 12.49
C ILE A 338 8.57 -5.80 12.06
N THR A 339 8.63 -6.11 10.77
CA THR A 339 9.77 -6.82 10.16
C THR A 339 10.73 -5.82 9.54
N LEU A 340 11.98 -5.85 10.01
CA LEU A 340 13.09 -5.06 9.51
C LEU A 340 13.70 -5.69 8.26
N LEU A 341 13.69 -4.94 7.15
CA LEU A 341 14.15 -5.38 5.85
C LEU A 341 15.51 -4.73 5.49
N PRO A 342 16.27 -5.29 4.54
CA PRO A 342 17.43 -4.62 3.95
C PRO A 342 17.06 -3.27 3.31
N GLY A 343 18.03 -2.40 3.07
CA GLY A 343 17.81 -1.14 2.33
C GLY A 343 17.09 -0.04 3.10
N GLY A 344 17.19 -0.04 4.44
CA GLY A 344 16.54 0.97 5.29
C GLY A 344 15.02 0.83 5.34
N MET A 345 14.49 -0.36 5.05
CA MET A 345 13.06 -0.61 4.97
C MET A 345 12.55 -1.35 6.22
N TYR A 346 11.29 -1.12 6.56
CA TYR A 346 10.54 -2.05 7.41
C TYR A 346 9.08 -2.12 6.97
N MET A 347 8.42 -3.20 7.37
CA MET A 347 7.00 -3.43 7.11
C MET A 347 6.31 -3.81 8.42
N GLY A 348 5.25 -3.08 8.76
CA GLY A 348 4.47 -3.22 10.00
C GLY A 348 3.08 -3.76 9.73
N TYR A 349 2.62 -4.68 10.57
CA TYR A 349 1.33 -5.36 10.41
C TYR A 349 0.83 -5.98 11.73
N PRO A 350 -0.47 -6.22 11.89
CA PRO A 350 -1.00 -6.99 13.01
C PRO A 350 -0.57 -8.46 12.87
N SER A 351 -0.20 -9.09 13.98
CA SER A 351 0.11 -10.52 14.06
C SER A 351 -1.06 -11.41 13.59
N ASP A 352 -2.30 -10.97 13.85
CA ASP A 352 -3.52 -11.68 13.46
C ASP A 352 -4.69 -10.70 13.28
N ILE A 353 -5.03 -10.41 12.03
CA ILE A 353 -6.13 -9.51 11.65
C ILE A 353 -7.49 -10.07 12.05
N SER A 354 -7.65 -11.40 12.12
CA SER A 354 -8.94 -11.99 12.51
C SER A 354 -9.33 -11.60 13.93
N LYS A 355 -8.36 -11.37 14.82
CA LYS A 355 -8.60 -10.86 16.17
C LYS A 355 -9.12 -9.43 16.15
N SER A 356 -8.50 -8.54 15.38
CA SER A 356 -8.98 -7.16 15.23
C SER A 356 -10.40 -7.11 14.70
N VAL A 357 -10.70 -7.88 13.65
CA VAL A 357 -12.06 -7.99 13.09
C VAL A 357 -13.06 -8.55 14.10
N ALA A 358 -12.70 -9.63 14.82
CA ALA A 358 -13.56 -10.24 15.83
C ALA A 358 -13.83 -9.31 17.03
N GLN A 359 -12.88 -8.42 17.35
CA GLN A 359 -12.99 -7.43 18.43
C GLN A 359 -13.64 -6.12 17.98
N LEU A 360 -13.99 -6.01 16.69
CA LEU A 360 -14.52 -4.80 16.05
C LEU A 360 -13.55 -3.60 16.09
N ASP A 361 -12.24 -3.88 16.14
CA ASP A 361 -11.19 -2.89 16.16
C ASP A 361 -10.69 -2.57 14.75
N SER A 362 -10.28 -1.32 14.53
CA SER A 362 -9.52 -0.94 13.35
C SER A 362 -8.08 -1.45 13.44
N PHE A 363 -7.44 -1.64 12.30
CA PHE A 363 -6.03 -2.01 12.22
C PHE A 363 -5.35 -1.28 11.07
N HIS A 364 -4.02 -1.39 10.99
CA HIS A 364 -3.27 -0.76 9.90
C HIS A 364 -2.11 -1.63 9.43
N LEU A 365 -1.68 -1.38 8.20
CA LEU A 365 -0.45 -1.90 7.62
C LEU A 365 0.48 -0.73 7.35
N GLU A 366 1.78 -0.94 7.48
CA GLU A 366 2.76 0.12 7.41
C GLU A 366 3.94 -0.27 6.54
N PHE A 367 4.39 0.67 5.72
CA PHE A 367 5.66 0.55 5.01
C PHE A 367 6.51 1.77 5.28
N CYS A 368 7.76 1.55 5.66
CA CYS A 368 8.75 2.60 5.85
C CYS A 368 9.94 2.39 4.94
N TRP A 369 10.48 3.50 4.43
CA TRP A 369 11.72 3.52 3.69
C TRP A 369 12.60 4.70 4.11
N MET A 370 13.77 4.38 4.66
CA MET A 370 14.85 5.30 4.98
C MET A 370 15.87 5.24 3.83
N GLU A 371 15.71 6.14 2.86
CA GLU A 371 16.61 6.20 1.71
C GLU A 371 18.03 6.65 2.10
N SER A 372 18.14 7.58 3.04
CA SER A 372 19.40 8.08 3.59
C SER A 372 19.37 8.10 5.12
N PRO A 373 20.51 7.87 5.81
CA PRO A 373 20.56 7.91 7.27
C PRO A 373 19.99 9.21 7.82
N GLY A 374 19.03 9.10 8.73
CA GLY A 374 18.43 10.25 9.39
C GLY A 374 17.25 10.89 8.65
N LYS A 375 16.82 10.37 7.49
CA LYS A 375 15.59 10.81 6.82
C LYS A 375 14.79 9.62 6.32
N ARG A 376 13.50 9.55 6.68
CA ARG A 376 12.63 8.44 6.29
C ARG A 376 11.25 8.91 5.85
N GLN A 377 10.62 8.07 5.03
CA GLN A 377 9.22 8.18 4.66
C GLN A 377 8.47 6.98 5.22
N ARG A 378 7.21 7.17 5.64
CA ARG A 378 6.31 6.07 6.02
C ARG A 378 4.98 6.24 5.30
N LEU A 379 4.38 5.11 4.95
CA LEU A 379 3.03 5.04 4.42
C LEU A 379 2.23 4.02 5.23
N VAL A 380 1.22 4.51 5.94
CA VAL A 380 0.31 3.71 6.77
C VAL A 380 -1.01 3.59 6.05
N ARG A 381 -1.51 2.37 5.92
CA ARG A 381 -2.80 2.03 5.34
C ARG A 381 -3.75 1.58 6.45
N THR A 382 -4.83 2.33 6.66
CA THR A 382 -5.76 2.09 7.77
C THR A 382 -7.01 1.37 7.29
N TYR A 383 -7.41 0.35 8.04
CA TYR A 383 -8.58 -0.49 7.80
C TYR A 383 -9.60 -0.35 8.93
N ASP A 384 -10.87 -0.36 8.56
CA ASP A 384 -11.95 -0.51 9.54
C ASP A 384 -12.06 -1.96 10.06
N SER A 385 -12.99 -2.17 10.97
CA SER A 385 -13.24 -3.49 11.57
C SER A 385 -13.83 -4.53 10.62
N ALA A 386 -14.21 -4.14 9.40
CA ALA A 386 -14.63 -5.06 8.34
C ALA A 386 -13.48 -5.39 7.36
N GLY A 387 -12.29 -4.83 7.58
CA GLY A 387 -11.14 -5.00 6.68
C GLY A 387 -11.24 -4.18 5.40
N LEU A 388 -12.05 -3.11 5.38
CA LEU A 388 -12.06 -2.15 4.28
C LEU A 388 -11.06 -1.03 4.56
N ALA A 389 -10.25 -0.69 3.56
CA ALA A 389 -9.33 0.44 3.68
C ALA A 389 -10.12 1.76 3.69
N VAL A 390 -9.96 2.54 4.76
CA VAL A 390 -10.71 3.80 4.97
C VAL A 390 -9.85 5.04 4.75
N SER A 391 -8.54 4.94 4.96
CA SER A 391 -7.58 6.03 4.75
C SER A 391 -6.17 5.51 4.52
N SER A 392 -5.33 6.40 4.02
CA SER A 392 -3.88 6.28 4.10
C SER A 392 -3.31 7.50 4.80
N THR A 393 -2.17 7.33 5.47
CA THR A 393 -1.40 8.42 6.09
C THR A 393 0.03 8.35 5.62
N TYR A 394 0.49 9.43 4.99
CA TYR A 394 1.88 9.60 4.59
C TYR A 394 2.64 10.36 5.68
N PHE A 395 3.89 9.97 5.92
CA PHE A 395 4.80 10.62 6.85
C PHE A 395 6.12 10.94 6.16
N VAL A 396 6.69 12.09 6.48
CA VAL A 396 8.10 12.43 6.22
C VAL A 396 8.74 12.88 7.52
N GLU A 397 9.82 12.21 7.91
CA GLU A 397 10.43 12.37 9.24
C GLU A 397 11.96 12.44 9.14
N THR A 398 12.55 13.23 10.03
CA THR A 398 13.99 13.37 10.22
C THR A 398 14.39 12.95 11.63
N LYS A 399 15.55 12.33 11.76
CA LYS A 399 16.12 11.92 13.05
C LYS A 399 16.73 13.13 13.76
N VAL A 400 16.47 13.25 15.06
CA VAL A 400 16.94 14.35 15.93
C VAL A 400 18.26 14.02 16.59
#